data_AF-A0A511CUZ5-F1
#
_entry.id   AF-A0A511CUZ5-F1
#
_cell.length_a   1.000
_cell.length_b   1.000
_cell.length_c   1.000
_cell.angle_alpha   90.00
_cell.angle_beta   90.00
_cell.angle_gamma   90.00
#
_symmetry.space_group_name_H-M   'P 1'
#
loop_
_entity.id
_entity.type
_entity.pdbx_description
1 polymer ?
#
loop_
_entity_poly.entity_id
_entity_poly.type
_entity_poly.pdbx_seq_one_letter_code
_entity_poly.pdbx_strand_id
1 'polypeptide(L)' 'MSARGSIMVIGQKLQVGLRHAGRIVTIEINDRTLRVLDERDEPITVVSRTSTTDLKRHKAYGHSRNRNAG' A
#
# COMPACT_ATOMS: atom_id res chain seq x y z
N MET A 1 -15.83 3.36 -10.94
CA MET A 1 -14.58 3.89 -10.33
C MET A 1 -13.41 3.05 -10.84
N SER A 2 -12.39 3.68 -11.43
CA SER A 2 -11.19 2.96 -11.90
C SER A 2 -10.42 2.42 -10.68
N ALA A 3 -10.53 1.12 -10.43
CA ALA A 3 -9.92 0.41 -9.31
C ALA A 3 -8.42 0.17 -9.55
N ARG A 4 -7.63 1.24 -9.68
CA ARG A 4 -6.18 1.15 -9.94
C ARG A 4 -5.35 0.66 -8.74
N GLY A 5 -5.97 0.20 -7.66
CA GLY A 5 -5.26 -0.31 -6.48
C GLY A 5 -4.50 0.79 -5.77
N SER A 6 -5.19 1.58 -4.95
CA SER A 6 -4.58 2.64 -4.15
C SER A 6 -4.84 2.42 -2.66
N ILE A 7 -3.90 2.79 -1.81
CA ILE A 7 -3.96 2.66 -0.35
C ILE A 7 -3.86 4.05 0.28
N MET A 8 -4.61 4.29 1.35
CA MET A 8 -4.50 5.51 2.16
C MET A 8 -3.55 5.25 3.34
N VAL A 9 -2.50 6.06 3.46
CA VAL A 9 -1.52 6.00 4.55
C VAL A 9 -1.33 7.40 5.10
N ILE A 10 -1.66 7.61 6.38
CA ILE A 10 -1.52 8.91 7.07
C ILE A 10 -2.20 10.05 6.26
N GLY A 11 -3.38 9.78 5.70
CA GLY A 11 -4.12 10.75 4.87
C GLY A 11 -3.56 10.96 3.46
N GLN A 12 -2.45 10.32 3.09
CA GLN A 12 -1.85 10.37 1.77
C GLN A 12 -2.26 9.15 0.93
N LYS A 13 -2.63 9.39 -0.33
CA LYS A 13 -3.01 8.33 -1.27
C LYS A 13 -1.77 7.81 -2.01
N LEU A 14 -1.49 6.53 -1.86
CA LEU A 14 -0.42 5.80 -2.56
C LEU A 14 -1.01 4.95 -3.67
N GLN A 15 -0.44 5.03 -4.87
CA GLN A 15 -0.82 4.15 -5.99
C GLN A 15 0.07 2.92 -5.99
N VAL A 16 -0.54 1.74 -5.94
CA VAL A 16 0.16 0.44 -5.98
C VAL A 16 -0.01 -0.20 -7.36
N GLY A 17 -1.14 0.03 -8.02
CA GLY A 17 -1.40 -0.49 -9.36
C GLY A 17 -2.08 -1.87 -9.34
N LEU A 18 -2.81 -2.17 -10.42
CA LEU A 18 -3.50 -3.45 -10.61
C LEU A 18 -2.56 -4.66 -10.66
N ARG A 19 -1.29 -4.47 -11.05
CA ARG A 19 -0.26 -5.53 -11.09
C ARG A 19 -0.07 -6.21 -9.73
N HIS A 20 -0.32 -5.49 -8.64
CA HIS A 20 -0.17 -5.98 -7.27
C HIS A 20 -1.51 -6.29 -6.60
N ALA A 21 -2.62 -6.31 -7.35
CA ALA A 21 -3.93 -6.66 -6.81
C ALA A 21 -3.95 -8.11 -6.30
N GLY A 22 -4.47 -8.30 -5.08
CA GLY A 22 -4.52 -9.60 -4.42
C GLY A 22 -3.19 -10.08 -3.84
N ARG A 23 -2.13 -9.27 -3.92
CA ARG A 23 -0.84 -9.54 -3.29
C ARG A 23 -0.72 -8.75 -1.98
N ILE A 24 0.13 -9.25 -1.09
CA ILE A 24 0.52 -8.53 0.12
C ILE A 24 1.61 -7.53 -0.28
N VAL A 25 1.52 -6.32 0.25
CA VAL A 25 2.54 -5.27 0.10
C VAL A 25 2.90 -4.75 1.47
N THR A 26 4.17 -4.40 1.64
CA THR A 26 4.69 -3.81 2.88
C THR A 26 4.72 -2.30 2.73
N ILE A 27 4.33 -1.56 3.77
CA ILE A 27 4.40 -0.09 3.77
C ILE A 27 5.39 0.34 4.84
N GLU A 28 6.55 0.85 4.40
CA GLU A 28 7.52 1.48 5.29
C GLU A 28 7.18 2.97 5.44
N ILE A 29 7.06 3.39 6.70
CA ILE A 29 6.80 4.78 7.07
C ILE A 29 8.08 5.31 7.70
N ASN A 30 8.86 6.05 6.92
CA ASN A 30 10.01 6.78 7.42
C ASN A 30 9.60 8.21 7.81
N ASP A 31 10.54 8.93 8.42
CA ASP A 31 10.33 10.32 8.85
C ASP A 31 9.94 11.24 7.67
N ARG A 32 10.57 11.03 6.50
CA ARG A 32 10.40 11.89 5.30
C ARG A 32 9.75 11.19 4.12
N THR A 33 9.64 9.87 4.13
CA THR A 33 9.19 9.09 2.96
C THR A 33 8.24 7.98 3.35
N LEU A 34 7.33 7.67 2.43
CA LEU A 34 6.48 6.49 2.46
C LEU A 34 6.91 5.58 1.31
N ARG A 35 7.23 4.32 1.62
CA ARG A 35 7.64 3.34 0.62
C ARG A 35 6.66 2.18 0.65
N VAL A 36 6.18 1.80 -0.52
CA VAL A 36 5.40 0.58 -0.71
C VAL A 36 6.32 -0.43 -1.37
N LEU A 37 6.52 -1.56 -0.69
CA LEU A 37 7.35 -2.65 -1.14
C LEU A 37 6.47 -3.84 -1.52
N ASP A 38 6.92 -4.64 -2.46
CA ASP A 38 6.29 -5.93 -2.76
C ASP A 38 6.74 -7.03 -1.79
N GLU A 39 6.35 -8.27 -2.09
CA GLU A 39 6.71 -9.47 -1.34
C GLU A 39 8.22 -9.82 -1.37
N ARG A 40 9.01 -9.15 -2.23
CA ARG A 40 10.46 -9.32 -2.39
C ARG A 40 11.24 -8.11 -1.90
N ASP A 41 10.60 -7.22 -1.15
CA ASP A 41 11.14 -5.94 -0.69
C ASP A 41 11.53 -4.99 -1.84
N GLU A 42 11.02 -5.20 -3.05
CA GLU A 42 11.23 -4.28 -4.17
C GLU A 42 10.28 -3.07 -4.08
N PRO A 43 10.78 -1.83 -4.23
CA PRO A 43 9.94 -0.64 -4.12
C PRO A 43 9.00 -0.49 -5.31
N ILE A 44 7.70 -0.60 -5.04
CA ILE A 44 6.60 -0.33 -5.98
C ILE A 44 6.41 1.18 -6.14
N THR A 45 6.34 1.90 -5.02
CA THR A 45 6.21 3.36 -5.02
C THR A 45 6.94 3.96 -3.82
N VAL A 46 7.56 5.11 -4.04
CA VAL A 46 8.22 5.91 -3.02
C VAL A 46 7.74 7.33 -3.18
N VAL A 47 7.20 7.91 -2.11
CA VAL A 47 6.72 9.29 -2.11
C VAL A 47 7.21 10.02 -0.87
N SER A 48 7.40 11.33 -0.99
CA SER A 48 7.64 12.18 0.16
C SER A 48 6.40 12.21 1.05
N ARG A 49 6.62 12.15 2.36
CA ARG A 49 5.55 12.16 3.35
C ARG A 49 4.99 13.59 3.46
N THR A 50 3.68 13.74 3.31
CA THR A 50 3.02 15.06 3.36
C THR A 50 2.63 15.49 4.78
N SER A 51 2.73 14.59 5.76
CA SER A 51 2.41 14.87 7.16
C SER A 51 3.28 14.09 8.12
N THR A 52 3.81 14.75 9.15
CA THR A 52 4.56 14.14 10.25
C THR A 52 3.66 13.51 11.31
N THR A 53 2.34 13.54 11.13
CA THR A 53 1.39 12.96 12.08
C THR A 53 1.67 11.47 12.28
N ASP A 54 1.71 11.04 13.53
CA ASP A 54 1.84 9.62 13.88
C ASP A 54 0.67 8.78 13.35
N LEU A 55 0.98 7.53 13.01
CA LEU A 55 -0.01 6.57 12.54
C LEU A 55 -0.91 6.12 13.70
N LYS A 56 -2.02 6.82 13.93
CA LYS A 56 -2.94 6.51 15.05
C LYS A 56 -3.82 5.28 14.84
N ARG A 57 -4.14 4.91 13.59
CA ARG A 57 -5.03 3.78 13.29
C ARG A 57 -4.67 3.14 11.96
N HIS A 58 -4.37 1.84 11.98
CA HIS A 58 -4.20 1.03 10.78
C HIS A 58 -5.42 0.10 10.63
N LYS A 59 -6.19 0.25 9.54
CA LYS A 59 -7.21 -0.73 9.14
C LYS A 59 -6.92 -1.16 7.71
N ALA A 60 -6.48 -2.41 7.55
CA ALA A 60 -6.37 -3.06 6.26
C ALA A 60 -7.60 -3.96 6.05
N TYR A 61 -8.41 -3.64 5.05
CA TYR A 61 -9.52 -4.50 4.63
C TYR A 61 -8.99 -5.45 3.55
N GLY A 62 -8.71 -6.69 3.94
CA GLY A 62 -8.31 -7.73 3.00
C GLY A 62 -9.53 -8.24 2.23
N HIS A 63 -9.55 -8.05 0.92
CA HIS A 63 -10.36 -8.88 0.03
C HIS A 63 -9.46 -10.01 -0.48
N SER A 64 -9.25 -11.05 0.34
CA SER A 64 -8.63 -12.28 -0.14
C SER A 64 -9.65 -13.00 -1.03
N ARG A 65 -9.56 -12.81 -2.35
CA ARG A 65 -10.27 -13.69 -3.28
C ARG A 65 -9.51 -15.00 -3.32
N ASN A 66 -9.96 -16.00 -2.56
CA ASN A 66 -9.49 -17.37 -2.68
C ASN A 66 -9.71 -17.85 -4.11
N ARG A 67 -8.67 -17.83 -4.95
CA ARG A 67 -8.72 -18.40 -6.29
C ARG A 67 -8.16 -19.81 -6.16
N ASN A 68 -9.04 -20.75 -5.80
CA ASN A 68 -8.75 -22.17 -5.91
C ASN A 68 -8.61 -22.45 -7.41
N ALA A 69 -7.37 -22.60 -7.88
CA ALA A 69 -7.09 -23.04 -9.25
C ALA A 69 -7.16 -24.57 -9.22
N GLY A 70 -8.29 -25.10 -9.66
CA GLY A 70 -8.43 -26.48 -10.13
C GLY A 70 -8.22 -26.54 -11.64
#